data_AF-A0A0P9XEE3-F1
#
_entry.id   AF-A0A0P9XEE3-F1
#
_cell.length_a   1.000
_cell.length_b   1.000
_cell.length_c   1.000
_cell.angle_alpha   90.00
_cell.angle_beta   90.00
_cell.angle_gamma   90.00
#
_symmetry.space_group_name_H-M   'P 1'
#
loop_
_entity.id
_entity.type
_entity.pdbx_description
1 polymer ?
#
loop_
_entity_poly.entity_id
_entity_poly.type
_entity_poly.pdbx_seq_one_letter_code
_entity_poly.pdbx_strand_id
1 'polypeptide(L)'
;MLNPKIIDQYKNKTTDAASAMPDIRGKNILMGFWHNWPSEPDQGYQQGLFKEMALTDIPEAYNVVAVAFMKGAGIPTFKPYNLSDDAFRAQVAALNAQGRAVLISLGGADAHIELHAGQEDALAYEIIRLVETYGFDGLDIDLEQAAITFADNQTVLPAALRMVREYYETEGKHFIISMAPEFPYLRRV
;
A
#
# COMPACT_ATOMS: atom_id res chain seq x y z
N MET A 1 -16.65 12.60 -7.21
CA MET A 1 -15.43 12.68 -8.03
C MET A 1 -14.45 13.57 -7.29
N LEU A 2 -13.21 13.10 -7.14
CA LEU A 2 -12.14 13.84 -6.49
C LEU A 2 -11.82 15.14 -7.25
N ASN A 3 -11.39 16.18 -6.54
CA ASN A 3 -11.06 17.48 -7.10
C ASN A 3 -9.72 17.42 -7.86
N PRO A 4 -9.70 17.63 -9.20
CA PRO A 4 -8.47 17.55 -9.99
C PRO A 4 -7.39 18.53 -9.54
N LYS A 5 -7.78 19.72 -9.06
CA LYS A 5 -6.83 20.73 -8.58
C LYS A 5 -6.07 20.29 -7.32
N ILE A 6 -6.64 19.40 -6.51
CA ILE A 6 -5.97 18.84 -5.34
C ILE A 6 -5.01 17.75 -5.80
N ILE A 7 -5.47 16.85 -6.69
CA ILE A 7 -4.64 15.76 -7.24
C ILE A 7 -3.42 16.32 -7.98
N ASP A 8 -3.58 17.38 -8.78
CA ASP A 8 -2.48 18.01 -9.52
C ASP A 8 -1.36 18.55 -8.61
N GLN A 9 -1.63 18.78 -7.32
CA GLN A 9 -0.60 19.17 -6.34
C GLN A 9 0.31 18.00 -5.97
N TYR A 10 -0.19 16.78 -6.08
CA TYR A 10 0.54 15.55 -5.75
C TYR A 10 1.24 14.93 -6.94
N LYS A 11 0.76 15.20 -8.16
CA LYS A 11 1.31 14.60 -9.38
C LYS A 11 2.83 14.74 -9.44
N ASN A 12 3.49 13.59 -9.61
CA ASN A 12 4.92 13.58 -9.78
C ASN A 12 5.29 14.24 -11.12
N LYS A 13 6.24 15.18 -11.09
CA LYS A 13 6.72 15.88 -12.29
C LYS A 13 7.68 15.04 -13.12
N THR A 14 8.21 13.98 -12.54
CA THR A 14 9.12 13.02 -13.17
C THR A 14 8.34 11.76 -13.49
N THR A 15 8.33 11.38 -14.77
CA THR A 15 7.78 10.10 -15.21
C THR A 15 8.90 9.08 -15.30
N ASP A 16 8.81 8.03 -14.49
CA ASP A 16 9.75 6.90 -14.43
C ASP A 16 8.98 5.57 -14.42
N ALA A 17 9.69 4.45 -14.25
CA ALA A 17 9.06 3.13 -14.19
C ALA A 17 8.07 3.01 -13.01
N ALA A 18 8.27 3.77 -11.93
CA ALA A 18 7.35 3.87 -10.79
C ALA A 18 6.04 4.61 -11.10
N SER A 19 5.92 5.21 -12.29
CA SER A 19 4.66 5.80 -12.77
C SER A 19 3.78 4.80 -13.54
N ALA A 20 4.27 3.59 -13.83
CA ALA A 20 3.70 2.72 -14.86
C ALA A 20 2.55 1.81 -14.39
N MET A 21 2.51 1.40 -13.11
CA MET A 21 1.59 0.37 -12.58
C MET A 21 1.65 -0.95 -13.37
N PRO A 22 2.64 -1.83 -13.10
CA PRO A 22 2.80 -3.09 -13.82
C PRO A 22 1.53 -3.95 -13.82
N ASP A 23 1.15 -4.44 -15.00
CA ASP A 23 0.00 -5.32 -15.14
C ASP A 23 0.31 -6.76 -14.68
N ILE A 24 -0.45 -7.23 -13.71
CA ILE A 24 -0.37 -8.59 -13.14
C ILE A 24 -1.48 -9.52 -13.65
N ARG A 25 -2.39 -9.06 -14.51
CA ARG A 25 -3.51 -9.87 -15.03
C ARG A 25 -2.99 -11.06 -15.84
N GLY A 26 -3.63 -12.22 -15.63
CA GLY A 26 -3.28 -13.46 -16.34
C GLY A 26 -1.93 -14.07 -15.94
N LYS A 27 -1.25 -13.53 -14.92
CA LYS A 27 -0.02 -14.08 -14.35
C LYS A 27 -0.32 -14.73 -13.01
N ASN A 28 0.39 -15.81 -12.70
CA ASN A 28 0.45 -16.29 -11.32
C ASN A 28 1.29 -15.30 -10.49
N ILE A 29 0.91 -15.13 -9.22
CA ILE A 29 1.60 -14.24 -8.29
C ILE A 29 2.34 -15.04 -7.23
N LEU A 30 3.53 -14.56 -6.87
CA LEU A 30 4.21 -14.88 -5.62
C LEU A 30 4.37 -13.57 -4.86
N MET A 31 3.53 -13.41 -3.85
CA MET A 31 3.44 -12.19 -3.05
C MET A 31 4.25 -12.34 -1.76
N GLY A 32 4.94 -11.27 -1.34
CA GLY A 32 5.64 -11.20 -0.07
C GLY A 32 5.51 -9.82 0.58
N PHE A 33 5.47 -9.80 1.91
CA PHE A 33 5.49 -8.55 2.68
C PHE A 33 6.94 -8.09 2.91
N TRP A 34 7.16 -6.78 2.88
CA TRP A 34 8.43 -6.12 3.19
C TRP A 34 8.25 -5.19 4.39
N HIS A 35 9.13 -5.32 5.38
CA HIS A 35 9.01 -4.63 6.67
C HIS A 35 9.61 -3.21 6.62
N ASN A 36 8.79 -2.20 6.93
CA ASN A 36 9.24 -0.80 7.07
C ASN A 36 9.64 -0.46 8.52
N TRP A 37 10.40 -1.33 9.17
CA TRP A 37 10.93 -1.12 10.53
C TRP A 37 12.23 -1.90 10.71
N PRO A 38 13.11 -1.50 11.65
CA PRO A 38 14.35 -2.21 11.91
C PRO A 38 14.09 -3.58 12.55
N SER A 39 15.01 -4.52 12.37
CA SER A 39 14.94 -5.79 13.08
C SER A 39 15.38 -5.60 14.52
N GLU A 40 14.56 -6.07 15.46
CA GLU A 40 14.82 -6.01 16.90
C GLU A 40 14.67 -7.40 17.54
N PRO A 41 15.28 -7.64 18.73
CA PRO A 41 15.02 -8.84 19.52
C PRO A 41 13.52 -9.03 19.81
N ASP A 42 13.13 -10.27 20.14
CA ASP A 42 11.76 -10.66 20.54
C ASP A 42 10.64 -10.49 19.49
N GLN A 43 10.94 -9.99 18.29
CA GLN A 43 9.96 -9.88 17.19
C GLN A 43 9.63 -11.23 16.53
N GLY A 44 10.55 -12.20 16.55
CA GLY A 44 10.32 -13.54 16.02
C GLY A 44 9.61 -14.43 17.03
N TYR A 45 8.56 -15.15 16.61
CA TYR A 45 7.84 -16.12 17.46
C TYR A 45 8.73 -17.17 18.14
N GLN A 46 9.89 -17.49 17.55
CA GLN A 46 10.91 -18.40 18.10
C GLN A 46 12.24 -17.67 18.30
N GLN A 47 12.20 -16.38 18.62
CA GLN A 47 13.36 -15.54 18.94
C GLN A 47 14.36 -15.37 17.78
N GLY A 48 13.90 -15.57 16.55
CA GLY A 48 14.67 -15.26 15.35
C GLY A 48 14.63 -13.77 15.00
N LEU A 49 15.62 -13.33 14.23
CA LEU A 49 15.68 -11.98 13.65
C LEU A 49 15.38 -12.05 12.16
N PHE A 50 14.58 -11.12 11.64
CA PHE A 50 14.40 -11.00 10.20
C PHE A 50 15.54 -10.18 9.59
N LYS A 51 15.74 -10.31 8.27
CA LYS A 51 16.75 -9.54 7.56
C LYS A 51 16.15 -8.21 7.08
N GLU A 52 16.75 -7.11 7.51
CA GLU A 52 16.56 -5.81 6.84
C GLU A 52 17.19 -5.88 5.45
N MET A 53 16.46 -5.43 4.43
CA MET A 53 16.94 -5.47 3.04
C MET A 53 16.32 -4.35 2.21
N ALA A 54 17.02 -3.90 1.17
CA ALA A 54 16.42 -3.00 0.18
C ALA A 54 15.35 -3.74 -0.63
N LEU A 55 14.38 -3.02 -1.22
CA LEU A 55 13.41 -3.63 -2.13
C LEU A 55 14.12 -4.30 -3.32
N THR A 56 15.21 -3.70 -3.78
CA THR A 56 16.04 -4.22 -4.89
C THR A 56 16.80 -5.51 -4.56
N ASP A 57 16.90 -5.87 -3.29
CA ASP A 57 17.53 -7.13 -2.87
C ASP A 57 16.53 -8.29 -2.78
N ILE A 58 15.23 -8.02 -2.90
CA ILE A 58 14.17 -9.04 -2.87
C ILE A 58 14.31 -9.93 -4.11
N PRO A 59 14.34 -11.27 -3.96
CA PRO A 59 14.42 -12.20 -5.08
C PRO A 59 13.35 -11.91 -6.15
N GLU A 60 13.75 -11.91 -7.43
CA GLU A 60 12.88 -11.53 -8.56
C GLU A 60 11.60 -12.37 -8.69
N ALA A 61 11.60 -13.58 -8.12
CA ALA A 61 10.43 -14.45 -8.09
C ALA A 61 9.24 -13.80 -7.35
N TYR A 62 9.49 -12.93 -6.36
CA TYR A 62 8.44 -12.14 -5.71
C TYR A 62 8.00 -11.01 -6.65
N ASN A 63 6.99 -11.30 -7.46
CA ASN A 63 6.46 -10.38 -8.47
C ASN A 63 5.38 -9.43 -7.93
N VAL A 64 4.95 -9.61 -6.67
CA VAL A 64 4.16 -8.64 -5.92
C VAL A 64 4.80 -8.46 -4.54
N VAL A 65 5.11 -7.23 -4.16
CA VAL A 65 5.68 -6.88 -2.85
C VAL A 65 4.72 -5.95 -2.12
N ALA A 66 4.28 -6.31 -0.92
CA ALA A 66 3.45 -5.44 -0.08
C ALA A 66 4.30 -4.77 1.01
N VAL A 67 4.35 -3.46 1.01
CA VAL A 67 5.11 -2.65 1.97
C VAL A 67 4.28 -2.48 3.23
N ALA A 68 4.77 -3.01 4.35
CA ALA A 68 4.11 -3.01 5.65
C ALA A 68 4.67 -1.87 6.53
N PHE A 69 3.90 -0.89 6.99
CA PHE A 69 2.47 -0.63 6.75
C PHE A 69 2.18 0.87 6.62
N MET A 70 1.08 1.21 5.95
CA MET A 70 0.36 2.47 6.10
C MET A 70 -0.52 2.38 7.35
N LYS A 71 -0.31 3.29 8.31
CA LYS A 71 -0.99 3.29 9.61
C LYS A 71 -1.02 4.68 10.26
N GLY A 72 -1.65 4.81 11.43
CA GLY A 72 -1.69 6.04 12.23
C GLY A 72 -3.11 6.57 12.47
N ALA A 73 -3.23 7.45 13.47
CA ALA A 73 -4.50 8.05 13.86
C ALA A 73 -4.98 9.11 12.85
N GLY A 74 -6.30 9.24 12.70
CA GLY A 74 -6.91 10.10 11.68
C GLY A 74 -6.86 9.44 10.30
N ILE A 75 -6.31 10.14 9.30
CA ILE A 75 -6.06 9.52 7.99
C ILE A 75 -4.72 8.78 8.05
N PRO A 76 -4.69 7.44 7.89
CA PRO A 76 -3.45 6.67 7.90
C PRO A 76 -2.47 7.16 6.83
N THR A 77 -1.17 7.07 7.09
CA THR A 77 -0.12 7.51 6.15
C THR A 77 1.08 6.56 6.18
N PHE A 78 2.06 6.79 5.30
CA PHE A 78 3.28 6.02 5.19
C PHE A 78 4.51 6.91 4.97
N LYS A 79 5.61 6.54 5.62
CA LYS A 79 6.95 7.10 5.43
C LYS A 79 7.99 5.98 5.52
N PRO A 80 8.94 5.87 4.58
CA PRO A 80 10.05 4.93 4.70
C PRO A 80 10.84 5.19 5.99
N TYR A 81 11.12 4.16 6.78
CA TYR A 81 11.76 4.34 8.09
C TYR A 81 13.23 4.76 8.00
N ASN A 82 13.93 4.38 6.92
CA ASN A 82 15.37 4.56 6.76
C ASN A 82 15.81 5.07 5.37
N LEU A 83 14.88 5.48 4.51
CA LEU A 83 15.17 6.00 3.17
C LEU A 83 14.54 7.37 2.97
N SER A 84 15.16 8.20 2.12
CA SER A 84 14.47 9.37 1.58
C SER A 84 13.37 8.94 0.60
N ASP A 85 12.42 9.83 0.33
CA ASP A 85 11.31 9.55 -0.59
C ASP A 85 11.82 9.23 -1.99
N ASP A 86 12.80 9.99 -2.48
CA ASP A 86 13.42 9.77 -3.79
C ASP A 86 14.16 8.43 -3.86
N ALA A 87 14.88 8.05 -2.79
CA ALA A 87 15.60 6.79 -2.75
C ALA A 87 14.64 5.60 -2.70
N PHE A 88 13.56 5.70 -1.94
CA PHE A 88 12.52 4.66 -1.90
C PHE A 88 11.82 4.53 -3.25
N ARG A 89 11.40 5.65 -3.86
CA ARG A 89 10.80 5.67 -5.19
C ARG A 89 11.72 5.05 -6.24
N ALA A 90 13.01 5.35 -6.20
CA ALA A 90 13.98 4.76 -7.13
C ALA A 90 14.04 3.24 -7.03
N GLN A 91 13.90 2.68 -5.82
CA GLN A 91 13.84 1.23 -5.65
C GLN A 91 12.51 0.64 -6.17
N VAL A 92 11.38 1.32 -5.94
CA VAL A 92 10.08 0.91 -6.52
C VAL A 92 10.15 0.94 -8.05
N ALA A 93 10.73 1.99 -8.63
CA ALA A 93 10.93 2.10 -10.07
C ALA A 93 11.78 0.95 -10.63
N ALA A 94 12.83 0.53 -9.90
CA ALA A 94 13.65 -0.61 -10.29
C ALA A 94 12.84 -1.94 -10.31
N LEU A 95 11.95 -2.15 -9.33
CA LEU A 95 11.05 -3.30 -9.30
C LEU A 95 10.02 -3.25 -10.44
N ASN A 96 9.42 -2.07 -10.69
CA ASN A 96 8.45 -1.90 -11.76
C ASN A 96 9.06 -2.07 -13.15
N ALA A 97 10.33 -1.68 -13.34
CA ALA A 97 11.07 -1.94 -14.58
C ALA A 97 11.26 -3.45 -14.86
N GLN A 98 11.20 -4.29 -13.83
CA GLN A 98 11.20 -5.76 -13.92
C GLN A 98 9.78 -6.34 -14.07
N GLY A 99 8.75 -5.50 -14.13
CA GLY A 99 7.34 -5.92 -14.18
C GLY A 99 6.80 -6.45 -12.85
N ARG A 100 7.45 -6.11 -11.73
CA ARG A 100 7.05 -6.50 -10.37
C ARG A 100 6.25 -5.35 -9.73
N ALA A 101 5.11 -5.66 -9.14
CA ALA A 101 4.26 -4.67 -8.49
C ALA A 101 4.68 -4.45 -7.02
N VAL A 102 4.61 -3.22 -6.55
CA VAL A 102 4.82 -2.81 -5.16
C VAL A 102 3.55 -2.16 -4.64
N LEU A 103 2.90 -2.80 -3.68
CA LEU A 103 1.69 -2.32 -3.01
C LEU A 103 2.04 -1.67 -1.68
N ILE A 104 1.25 -0.70 -1.24
CA ILE A 104 1.25 -0.28 0.17
C ILE A 104 0.21 -1.11 0.94
N SER A 105 0.58 -1.74 2.05
CA SER A 105 -0.38 -2.47 2.89
C SER A 105 -0.91 -1.58 4.00
N LEU A 106 -2.23 -1.48 4.12
CA LEU A 106 -2.94 -0.69 5.12
C LEU A 106 -3.32 -1.57 6.32
N GLY A 107 -2.78 -1.25 7.48
CA GLY A 107 -3.07 -1.96 8.73
C GLY A 107 -1.85 -2.49 9.44
N GLY A 108 -1.88 -3.79 9.79
CA GLY A 108 -0.94 -4.44 10.69
C GLY A 108 -1.17 -4.12 12.17
N ALA A 109 -0.34 -4.73 13.03
CA ALA A 109 -0.48 -4.64 14.47
C ALA A 109 -0.36 -3.21 14.99
N ASP A 110 -1.23 -2.88 15.94
CA ASP A 110 -1.32 -1.58 16.59
C ASP A 110 -1.47 -0.40 15.61
N ALA A 111 -2.11 -0.63 14.46
CA ALA A 111 -2.27 0.41 13.43
C ALA A 111 -3.24 1.53 13.82
N HIS A 112 -4.14 1.27 14.78
CA HIS A 112 -5.15 2.21 15.29
C HIS A 112 -5.92 2.94 14.17
N ILE A 113 -6.35 2.20 13.14
CA ILE A 113 -7.11 2.76 12.02
C ILE A 113 -8.56 2.97 12.46
N GLU A 114 -8.94 4.23 12.58
CA GLU A 114 -10.29 4.68 12.95
C GLU A 114 -10.73 5.75 11.96
N LEU A 115 -11.42 5.32 10.91
CA LEU A 115 -11.99 6.21 9.90
C LEU A 115 -13.44 6.54 10.26
N HIS A 116 -13.84 7.77 9.99
CA HIS A 116 -15.20 8.28 10.19
C HIS A 116 -15.82 8.73 8.87
N ALA A 117 -17.14 8.60 8.75
CA ALA A 117 -17.88 9.08 7.59
C ALA A 117 -17.52 10.54 7.24
N GLY A 118 -17.29 10.82 5.95
CA GLY A 118 -16.80 12.11 5.46
C GLY A 118 -15.28 12.16 5.26
N GLN A 119 -14.53 11.13 5.66
CA GLN A 119 -13.09 11.02 5.44
C GLN A 119 -12.70 10.29 4.14
N GLU A 120 -13.67 9.89 3.31
CA GLU A 120 -13.44 9.12 2.07
C GLU A 120 -12.50 9.86 1.12
N ASP A 121 -12.79 11.14 0.85
CA ASP A 121 -11.99 12.00 -0.02
C ASP A 121 -10.59 12.21 0.55
N ALA A 122 -10.48 12.45 1.86
CA ALA A 122 -9.20 12.68 2.52
C ALA A 122 -8.29 11.44 2.46
N LEU A 123 -8.86 10.26 2.69
CA LEU A 123 -8.16 8.99 2.53
C LEU A 123 -7.76 8.74 1.07
N ALA A 124 -8.66 9.00 0.11
CA ALA A 124 -8.36 8.85 -1.31
C ALA A 124 -7.23 9.77 -1.77
N TYR A 125 -7.22 11.04 -1.32
CA TYR A 125 -6.13 11.98 -1.60
C TYR A 125 -4.81 11.52 -1.01
N GLU A 126 -4.81 10.99 0.21
CA GLU A 126 -3.58 10.49 0.84
C GLU A 126 -3.05 9.26 0.09
N ILE A 127 -3.90 8.32 -0.30
CA ILE A 127 -3.49 7.17 -1.13
C ILE A 127 -2.89 7.63 -2.45
N ILE A 128 -3.54 8.59 -3.15
CA ILE A 128 -2.99 9.15 -4.40
C ILE A 128 -1.65 9.83 -4.15
N ARG A 129 -1.52 10.61 -3.07
CA ARG A 129 -0.25 11.26 -2.71
C ARG A 129 0.86 10.23 -2.48
N LEU A 130 0.57 9.13 -1.78
CA LEU A 130 1.54 8.05 -1.55
C LEU A 130 1.96 7.37 -2.86
N VAL A 131 1.02 7.11 -3.78
CA VAL A 131 1.32 6.58 -5.12
C VAL A 131 2.21 7.55 -5.91
N GLU A 132 1.85 8.82 -5.97
CA GLU A 132 2.62 9.81 -6.74
C GLU A 132 4.00 10.07 -6.11
N THR A 133 4.11 9.98 -4.78
CA THR A 133 5.39 10.14 -4.07
C THR A 133 6.29 8.91 -4.27
N TYR A 134 5.80 7.72 -3.93
CA TYR A 134 6.62 6.52 -3.80
C TYR A 134 6.54 5.55 -4.98
N GLY A 135 5.53 5.68 -5.84
CA GLY A 135 5.34 4.80 -6.99
C GLY A 135 4.53 3.53 -6.71
N PHE A 136 3.71 3.49 -5.65
CA PHE A 136 2.92 2.30 -5.35
C PHE A 136 1.93 1.97 -6.48
N ASP A 137 1.81 0.69 -6.79
CA ASP A 137 0.97 0.17 -7.88
C ASP A 137 -0.44 -0.21 -7.41
N GLY A 138 -0.69 -0.10 -6.12
CA GLY A 138 -1.94 -0.51 -5.49
C GLY A 138 -1.87 -0.48 -3.98
N LEU A 139 -2.96 -0.96 -3.36
CA LEU A 139 -3.09 -1.08 -1.92
C LEU A 139 -3.56 -2.48 -1.53
N ASP A 140 -2.96 -3.01 -0.48
CA ASP A 140 -3.39 -4.22 0.20
C ASP A 140 -4.12 -3.88 1.50
N ILE A 141 -5.27 -4.50 1.75
CA ILE A 141 -6.05 -4.31 2.97
C ILE A 141 -5.67 -5.41 3.98
N ASP A 142 -4.90 -5.05 5.00
CA ASP A 142 -4.45 -5.96 6.06
C ASP A 142 -4.89 -5.43 7.44
N LEU A 143 -6.21 -5.24 7.59
CA LEU A 143 -6.80 -4.76 8.83
C LEU A 143 -6.86 -5.87 9.87
N GLU A 144 -6.28 -5.63 11.04
CA GLU A 144 -6.31 -6.58 12.16
C GLU A 144 -7.57 -6.43 13.02
N GLN A 145 -8.09 -7.57 13.48
CA GLN A 145 -9.14 -7.76 14.49
C GLN A 145 -10.13 -6.59 14.62
N ALA A 146 -9.89 -5.70 15.60
CA ALA A 146 -10.80 -4.61 15.94
C ALA A 146 -11.00 -3.63 14.78
N ALA A 147 -9.95 -3.34 14.00
CA ALA A 147 -9.99 -2.37 12.91
C ALA A 147 -10.96 -2.75 11.79
N ILE A 148 -11.31 -4.03 11.64
CA ILE A 148 -12.24 -4.49 10.60
C ILE A 148 -13.64 -3.89 10.76
N THR A 149 -14.10 -3.72 12.00
CA THR A 149 -15.45 -3.21 12.33
C THR A 149 -15.42 -1.91 13.13
N PHE A 150 -14.24 -1.30 13.31
CA PHE A 150 -14.10 -0.09 14.12
C PHE A 150 -14.58 1.15 13.36
N ALA A 151 -15.28 2.04 14.07
CA ALA A 151 -15.89 3.25 13.51
C ALA A 151 -16.59 2.99 12.16
N ASP A 152 -16.26 3.76 11.12
CA ASP A 152 -16.85 3.67 9.79
C ASP A 152 -15.89 3.02 8.76
N ASN A 153 -14.88 2.26 9.21
CA ASN A 153 -13.86 1.66 8.32
C ASN A 153 -14.49 0.85 7.17
N GLN A 154 -15.58 0.11 7.43
CA GLN A 154 -16.25 -0.75 6.45
C GLN A 154 -16.93 0.02 5.30
N THR A 155 -17.22 1.30 5.49
CA THR A 155 -17.85 2.15 4.47
C THR A 155 -16.84 3.10 3.85
N VAL A 156 -16.00 3.73 4.68
CA VAL A 156 -15.03 4.75 4.25
C VAL A 156 -13.94 4.15 3.38
N LEU A 157 -13.30 3.05 3.80
CA LEU A 157 -12.18 2.45 3.07
C LEU A 157 -12.60 1.95 1.67
N PRO A 158 -13.68 1.17 1.50
CA PRO A 158 -14.12 0.77 0.17
C PRO A 158 -14.54 1.96 -0.71
N ALA A 159 -15.11 3.02 -0.13
CA ALA A 159 -15.47 4.22 -0.89
C ALA A 159 -14.24 4.95 -1.42
N ALA A 160 -13.24 5.20 -0.57
CA ALA A 160 -11.98 5.82 -0.95
C ALA A 160 -11.24 5.01 -2.03
N LEU A 161 -11.15 3.68 -1.87
CA LEU A 161 -10.48 2.80 -2.84
C LEU A 161 -11.17 2.79 -4.21
N ARG A 162 -12.52 2.87 -4.24
CA ARG A 162 -13.25 3.05 -5.51
C ARG A 162 -12.86 4.35 -6.20
N MET A 163 -12.82 5.46 -5.46
CA MET A 163 -12.42 6.76 -6.02
C MET A 163 -10.98 6.75 -6.56
N VAL A 164 -10.04 6.12 -5.86
CA VAL A 164 -8.64 5.98 -6.30
C VAL A 164 -8.56 5.15 -7.57
N ARG A 165 -9.28 4.02 -7.63
CA ARG A 165 -9.32 3.15 -8.81
C ARG A 165 -9.93 3.86 -10.01
N GLU A 166 -11.05 4.54 -9.83
CA GLU A 166 -11.69 5.36 -10.88
C GLU A 166 -10.73 6.44 -11.41
N TYR A 167 -10.00 7.12 -10.53
CA TYR A 167 -9.01 8.12 -10.93
C TYR A 167 -7.90 7.52 -11.81
N TYR A 168 -7.24 6.45 -11.37
CA TYR A 168 -6.15 5.83 -12.16
C TYR A 168 -6.65 5.16 -13.44
N GLU A 169 -7.91 4.70 -13.49
CA GLU A 169 -8.55 4.26 -14.73
C GLU A 169 -8.63 5.40 -15.76
N THR A 170 -8.88 6.65 -15.35
CA THR A 170 -8.83 7.81 -16.26
C THR A 170 -7.43 8.09 -16.83
N GLU A 171 -6.39 7.63 -16.14
CA GLU A 171 -5.00 7.71 -16.61
C GLU A 171 -4.58 6.48 -17.42
N GLY A 172 -5.50 5.54 -17.67
CA GLY A 172 -5.20 4.28 -18.37
C GLY A 172 -4.37 3.30 -17.54
N LYS A 173 -4.30 3.49 -16.23
CA LYS A 173 -3.55 2.64 -15.30
C LYS A 173 -4.50 1.71 -14.53
N HIS A 174 -3.94 0.62 -13.98
CA HIS A 174 -4.69 -0.33 -13.16
C HIS A 174 -4.17 -0.31 -11.73
N PHE A 175 -4.84 0.44 -10.86
CA PHE A 175 -4.55 0.44 -9.42
C PHE A 175 -5.01 -0.89 -8.80
N ILE A 176 -4.06 -1.67 -8.30
CA ILE A 176 -4.32 -2.99 -7.71
C ILE A 176 -4.97 -2.82 -6.33
N ILE A 177 -5.99 -3.61 -6.05
CA ILE A 177 -6.58 -3.73 -4.70
C ILE A 177 -6.54 -5.20 -4.30
N SER A 178 -5.83 -5.51 -3.21
CA SER A 178 -5.82 -6.83 -2.58
C SER A 178 -6.29 -6.75 -1.13
N MET A 179 -6.49 -7.92 -0.50
CA MET A 179 -6.80 -8.03 0.92
C MET A 179 -6.09 -9.25 1.50
N ALA A 180 -5.65 -9.16 2.75
CA ALA A 180 -4.99 -10.23 3.50
C ALA A 180 -5.81 -10.66 4.75
N PRO A 181 -7.11 -11.00 4.63
CA PRO A 181 -7.94 -11.30 5.79
C PRO A 181 -7.48 -12.58 6.50
N GLU A 182 -7.53 -12.57 7.84
CA GLU A 182 -7.47 -13.82 8.59
C GLU A 182 -8.62 -14.75 8.14
N PHE A 183 -8.30 -16.01 7.84
CA PHE A 183 -9.25 -16.95 7.24
C PHE A 183 -10.61 -17.08 7.98
N PRO A 184 -10.71 -16.96 9.34
CA PRO A 184 -11.99 -17.09 10.02
C PRO A 184 -13.02 -16.06 9.57
N TYR A 185 -12.60 -14.85 9.16
CA TYR A 185 -13.51 -13.79 8.71
C TYR A 185 -14.19 -14.07 7.37
N LEU A 186 -13.72 -15.09 6.63
CA LEU A 186 -14.30 -15.50 5.35
C LEU A 186 -15.22 -16.72 5.48
N ARG A 187 -15.36 -17.28 6.69
CA ARG A 187 -16.24 -18.44 6.93
C ARG A 187 -17.62 -17.95 7.33
N ARG A 188 -18.65 -18.61 6.79
CA ARG A 188 -20.01 -18.49 7.35
C ARG A 188 -20.05 -19.30 8.64
N VAL A 189 -20.47 -18.65 9.74
CA VAL A 189 -20.87 -19.32 10.98
C VAL A 189 -22.31 -19.79 10.88
#